data_AF-A0A068U7N3-F1
#
_entry.id   AF-A0A068U7N3-F1
#
_cell.length_a   1.000
_cell.length_b   1.000
_cell.length_c   1.000
_cell.angle_alpha   90.00
_cell.angle_beta   90.00
_cell.angle_gamma   90.00
#
_symmetry.space_group_name_H-M   'P 1'
#
loop_
_entity.id
_entity.type
_entity.pdbx_description
1 polymer ?
#
loop_
_entity_poly.entity_id
_entity_poly.type
_entity_poly.pdbx_seq_one_letter_code
_entity_poly.pdbx_strand_id
1 'polypeptide(L)'
;MDELQISPVDSRESPGKEQQAAGVGILLQIMMLVLSFVLGHVLRRHRFYYLPEASASLLIGLIVGGLANVSDTETSIRAWFNFHEEFFFLFLLPPIILYPFFGLQPKPFFSNFGAIVTFAIGGTFIASVVTGILVYLGGLMYLTYKLPFVECLMFGALISATDPVTVLSIFQELGTDTNLYALVFGESVLNDAMAISLYRTMSLVRSHSSSEQNFFMIIVRFLETFVGSMSSGVGVGFTSALISYLTF
;
A
#
# COMPACT_ATOMS: atom_id res chain seq x y z
N MET A 1 -39.97 -1.60 -53.55
CA MET A 1 -39.04 -2.39 -54.37
C MET A 1 -37.64 -2.12 -53.85
N ASP A 2 -37.41 -2.27 -52.53
CA ASP A 2 -37.33 -3.53 -51.75
C ASP A 2 -35.87 -4.00 -51.80
N GLU A 3 -35.10 -4.19 -50.73
CA GLU A 3 -35.43 -4.45 -49.33
C GLU A 3 -34.38 -3.83 -48.38
N LEU A 4 -34.87 -3.25 -47.29
CA LEU A 4 -34.22 -3.28 -46.00
C LEU A 4 -33.97 -4.74 -45.61
N GLN A 5 -32.72 -5.18 -45.47
CA GLN A 5 -32.43 -6.37 -44.67
C GLN A 5 -32.23 -5.98 -43.20
N ILE A 6 -33.25 -6.33 -42.42
CA ILE A 6 -33.32 -6.27 -40.96
C ILE A 6 -32.77 -7.60 -40.40
N SER A 7 -31.64 -7.55 -39.66
CA SER A 7 -31.25 -8.32 -38.44
C SER A 7 -31.32 -9.88 -38.45
N PRO A 8 -30.85 -10.65 -37.41
CA PRO A 8 -30.35 -10.26 -36.08
C PRO A 8 -29.15 -11.07 -35.47
N VAL A 9 -28.78 -10.72 -34.23
CA VAL A 9 -27.98 -11.50 -33.23
C VAL A 9 -26.44 -11.32 -33.40
N ASP A 10 -25.61 -10.87 -32.45
CA ASP A 10 -25.45 -11.23 -31.04
C ASP A 10 -24.62 -10.18 -30.24
N SER A 11 -24.72 -10.24 -28.91
CA SER A 11 -23.88 -9.63 -27.86
C SER A 11 -24.16 -8.17 -27.44
N ARG A 12 -25.40 -7.92 -27.00
CA ARG A 12 -25.55 -7.13 -25.77
C ARG A 12 -25.11 -8.06 -24.63
N GLU A 13 -23.92 -7.88 -24.09
CA GLU A 13 -23.52 -8.52 -22.83
C GLU A 13 -24.62 -8.28 -21.79
N SER A 14 -25.21 -9.36 -21.28
CA SER A 14 -26.26 -9.24 -20.29
C SER A 14 -25.63 -8.79 -18.96
N PRO A 15 -26.15 -7.76 -18.29
CA PRO A 15 -25.61 -7.27 -17.02
C PRO A 15 -25.55 -8.35 -15.93
N GLY A 16 -26.33 -9.42 -16.07
CA GLY A 16 -26.29 -10.59 -15.18
C GLY A 16 -25.01 -11.43 -15.29
N LYS A 17 -24.35 -11.50 -16.46
CA LYS A 17 -23.10 -12.27 -16.63
C LYS A 17 -21.91 -11.56 -15.99
N GLU A 18 -21.85 -10.23 -16.09
CA GLU A 18 -20.82 -9.42 -15.43
C GLU A 18 -20.98 -9.44 -13.90
N GLN A 19 -22.21 -9.35 -13.39
CA GLN A 19 -22.48 -9.46 -11.96
C GLN A 19 -22.14 -10.84 -11.41
N GLN A 20 -22.42 -11.90 -12.16
CA GLN A 20 -22.06 -13.27 -11.79
C GLN A 20 -20.54 -13.48 -11.82
N ALA A 21 -19.85 -12.92 -12.81
CA ALA A 21 -18.39 -12.88 -12.90
C ALA A 21 -17.74 -12.15 -11.71
N ALA A 22 -18.24 -10.97 -11.36
CA ALA A 22 -17.78 -10.20 -10.20
C ALA A 22 -18.02 -10.94 -8.88
N GLY A 23 -19.19 -11.58 -8.73
CA GLY A 23 -19.52 -12.38 -7.55
C GLY A 23 -18.58 -13.59 -7.37
N VAL A 24 -18.24 -14.28 -8.46
CA VAL A 24 -17.27 -15.39 -8.44
C VAL A 24 -15.86 -14.88 -8.15
N GLY A 25 -15.46 -13.72 -8.68
CA GLY A 25 -14.16 -13.10 -8.37
C GLY A 25 -14.00 -12.75 -6.89
N ILE A 26 -15.01 -12.11 -6.30
CA ILE A 26 -15.03 -11.81 -4.86
C ILE A 26 -14.99 -13.11 -4.04
N LEU A 27 -15.76 -14.13 -4.42
CA LEU A 27 -15.75 -15.43 -3.74
C LEU A 27 -14.35 -16.07 -3.78
N LEU A 28 -13.70 -16.09 -4.94
CA LEU A 28 -12.34 -16.61 -5.11
C LEU A 28 -11.34 -15.83 -4.24
N GLN A 29 -11.45 -14.50 -4.20
CA GLN A 29 -10.56 -13.66 -3.41
C GLN A 29 -10.75 -13.87 -1.90
N ILE A 30 -12.00 -14.03 -1.43
CA ILE A 30 -12.31 -14.39 -0.04
C ILE A 30 -11.78 -15.80 0.27
N MET A 31 -11.97 -16.79 -0.63
CA MET A 31 -11.43 -18.13 -0.43
C MET A 31 -9.90 -18.13 -0.35
N MET A 32 -9.23 -17.32 -1.17
CA MET A 32 -7.78 -17.13 -1.08
C MET A 32 -7.34 -16.47 0.22
N LEU A 33 -8.08 -15.47 0.71
CA LEU A 33 -7.82 -14.85 2.01
C LEU A 33 -7.99 -15.85 3.15
N VAL A 34 -9.06 -16.64 3.14
CA VAL A 34 -9.31 -17.69 4.15
C VAL A 34 -8.22 -18.76 4.10
N LEU A 35 -7.83 -19.22 2.90
CA LEU A 35 -6.74 -20.19 2.74
C LEU A 35 -5.43 -19.63 3.29
N SER A 36 -5.12 -18.38 2.95
CA SER A 36 -3.93 -17.66 3.42
C SER A 36 -3.92 -17.55 4.95
N PHE A 37 -5.06 -17.20 5.56
CA PHE A 37 -5.22 -17.12 7.02
C PHE A 37 -5.06 -18.49 7.70
N VAL A 38 -5.68 -19.55 7.16
CA VAL A 38 -5.55 -20.91 7.69
C VAL A 38 -4.11 -21.38 7.60
N LEU A 39 -3.44 -21.14 6.47
CA LEU A 39 -2.03 -21.54 6.29
C LEU A 39 -1.11 -20.77 7.24
N GLY A 40 -1.34 -19.46 7.41
CA GLY A 40 -0.65 -18.63 8.39
C GLY A 40 -0.81 -19.16 9.81
N HIS A 41 -2.03 -19.56 10.19
CA HIS A 41 -2.31 -20.17 11.48
C HIS A 41 -1.60 -21.54 11.66
N VAL A 42 -1.62 -22.38 10.63
CA VAL A 42 -0.95 -23.70 10.64
C VAL A 42 0.58 -23.54 10.74
N LEU A 43 1.18 -22.60 10.01
CA LEU A 43 2.63 -22.29 10.10
C LEU A 43 3.01 -21.86 11.52
N ARG A 44 2.19 -20.99 12.13
CA ARG A 44 2.39 -20.52 13.49
C ARG A 44 2.29 -21.67 14.50
N ARG A 45 1.30 -22.56 14.33
CA ARG A 45 1.11 -23.75 15.17
C ARG A 45 2.27 -24.75 15.06
N HIS A 46 2.86 -24.90 13.87
CA HIS A 46 4.03 -25.75 13.65
C HIS A 46 5.36 -25.09 14.01
N ARG A 47 5.37 -23.89 14.62
CA ARG A 47 6.57 -23.17 15.08
C ARG A 47 7.61 -22.98 13.97
N PHE A 48 7.16 -22.76 12.74
CA PHE A 48 8.06 -22.51 11.61
C PHE A 48 8.51 -21.04 11.60
N TYR A 49 9.63 -20.73 12.25
CA TYR A 49 10.10 -19.34 12.45
C TYR A 49 10.78 -18.71 11.23
N TYR A 50 11.08 -19.48 10.18
CA TYR A 50 11.82 -18.97 9.02
C TYR A 50 10.94 -18.23 8.00
N LEU A 51 9.62 -18.37 8.07
CA LEU A 51 8.68 -17.74 7.13
C LEU A 51 7.64 -16.92 7.90
N PRO A 52 7.69 -15.57 7.84
CA PRO A 52 6.62 -14.71 8.30
C PRO A 52 5.31 -15.03 7.60
N GLU A 53 4.19 -14.85 8.29
CA GLU A 53 2.85 -15.09 7.75
C GLU A 53 2.60 -14.32 6.44
N ALA A 54 2.95 -13.03 6.41
CA ALA A 54 2.82 -12.20 5.22
C ALA A 54 3.62 -12.73 4.02
N SER A 55 4.83 -13.26 4.26
CA SER A 55 5.66 -13.86 3.21
C SER A 55 5.04 -15.16 2.67
N ALA A 56 4.45 -15.98 3.55
CA ALA A 56 3.73 -17.19 3.13
C ALA A 56 2.50 -16.84 2.30
N SER A 57 1.70 -15.86 2.74
CA SER A 57 0.55 -15.34 1.99
C SER A 57 0.94 -14.83 0.60
N LEU A 58 2.05 -14.08 0.51
CA LEU A 58 2.57 -13.56 -0.76
C LEU A 58 3.03 -14.69 -1.69
N LEU A 59 3.70 -15.72 -1.16
CA LEU A 59 4.10 -16.90 -1.93
C LEU A 59 2.89 -17.66 -2.48
N ILE A 60 1.84 -17.86 -1.68
CA ILE A 60 0.60 -18.48 -2.16
C ILE A 60 0.00 -17.65 -3.31
N GLY A 61 -0.14 -16.34 -3.12
CA GLY A 61 -0.64 -15.44 -4.15
C GLY A 61 0.19 -15.51 -5.44
N LEU A 62 1.52 -15.58 -5.32
CA LEU A 62 2.43 -15.70 -6.45
C LEU A 62 2.31 -17.06 -7.16
N ILE A 63 2.17 -18.16 -6.41
CA ILE A 63 1.98 -19.50 -6.98
C ILE A 63 0.63 -19.58 -7.69
N VAL A 64 -0.46 -19.13 -7.06
CA VAL A 64 -1.80 -19.16 -7.66
C VAL A 64 -1.86 -18.24 -8.88
N GLY A 65 -1.32 -17.03 -8.79
CA GLY A 65 -1.24 -16.09 -9.92
C GLY A 65 -0.37 -16.64 -11.07
N GLY A 66 0.74 -17.31 -10.75
CA GLY A 66 1.61 -17.97 -11.72
C GLY A 66 0.91 -19.14 -12.43
N LEU A 67 0.23 -20.01 -11.68
CA LEU A 67 -0.56 -21.12 -12.23
C LEU A 67 -1.70 -20.62 -13.12
N ALA A 68 -2.40 -19.56 -12.71
CA ALA A 68 -3.43 -18.91 -13.52
C ALA A 68 -2.87 -18.30 -14.82
N ASN A 69 -1.63 -17.78 -14.79
CA ASN A 69 -0.98 -17.23 -15.98
C ASN A 69 -0.53 -18.32 -16.97
N VAL A 70 -0.06 -19.47 -16.49
CA VAL A 70 0.41 -20.60 -17.32
C VAL A 70 -0.75 -21.40 -17.92
N SER A 71 -1.90 -21.45 -17.25
CA SER A 71 -3.01 -22.33 -17.63
C SER A 71 -3.87 -21.78 -18.79
N ASP A 72 -3.36 -20.80 -19.56
CA ASP A 72 -4.01 -20.11 -20.71
C ASP A 72 -5.51 -19.87 -20.48
N THR A 73 -5.83 -19.55 -19.24
CA THR A 73 -7.19 -19.55 -18.76
C THR A 73 -7.84 -18.27 -19.27
N GLU A 74 -8.80 -18.46 -20.18
CA GLU A 74 -9.61 -17.45 -20.89
C GLU A 74 -9.74 -16.13 -20.12
N THR A 75 -9.65 -15.01 -20.86
CA THR A 75 -9.76 -13.61 -20.41
C THR A 75 -10.80 -13.35 -19.32
N SER A 76 -11.86 -14.15 -19.25
CA SER A 76 -12.90 -14.15 -18.22
C SER A 76 -12.38 -14.41 -16.79
N ILE A 77 -11.42 -15.33 -16.57
CA ILE A 77 -10.90 -15.63 -15.23
C ILE A 77 -9.93 -14.54 -14.76
N ARG A 78 -9.15 -13.94 -15.68
CA ARG A 78 -8.30 -12.79 -15.35
C ARG A 78 -9.10 -11.59 -14.82
N ALA A 79 -10.30 -11.37 -15.35
CA ALA A 79 -11.21 -10.34 -14.83
C ALA A 79 -11.69 -10.64 -13.40
N TRP A 80 -11.78 -11.91 -13.00
CA TRP A 80 -12.21 -12.32 -11.66
C TRP A 80 -11.11 -12.18 -10.60
N PHE A 81 -9.84 -12.17 -11.03
CA PHE A 81 -8.67 -11.91 -10.16
C PHE A 81 -8.28 -10.43 -10.10
N ASN A 82 -8.97 -9.54 -10.83
CA ASN A 82 -8.65 -8.11 -10.76
C ASN A 82 -8.99 -7.57 -9.38
N PHE A 83 -7.94 -7.10 -8.70
CA PHE A 83 -8.04 -6.48 -7.39
C PHE A 83 -8.80 -5.15 -7.52
N HIS A 84 -9.92 -5.03 -6.81
CA HIS A 84 -10.68 -3.78 -6.77
C HIS A 84 -10.03 -2.84 -5.75
N GLU A 85 -9.08 -2.03 -6.20
CA GLU A 85 -8.33 -1.08 -5.37
C GLU A 85 -9.26 -0.19 -4.51
N GLU A 86 -10.37 0.28 -5.08
CA GLU A 86 -11.35 1.11 -4.37
C GLU A 86 -11.94 0.40 -3.15
N PHE A 87 -12.29 -0.88 -3.28
CA PHE A 87 -12.80 -1.66 -2.15
C PHE A 87 -11.74 -1.78 -1.05
N PHE A 88 -10.49 -2.03 -1.43
CA PHE A 88 -9.39 -2.08 -0.47
C PHE A 88 -9.19 -0.75 0.25
N PHE A 89 -9.08 0.36 -0.48
CA PHE A 89 -8.85 1.68 0.12
C PHE A 89 -10.02 2.19 0.95
N LEU A 90 -11.26 1.91 0.56
CA LEU A 90 -12.47 2.40 1.25
C LEU A 90 -12.91 1.51 2.42
N PHE A 91 -12.78 0.19 2.31
CA PHE A 91 -13.32 -0.75 3.30
C PHE A 91 -12.26 -1.48 4.13
N LEU A 92 -11.13 -1.88 3.53
CA LEU A 92 -10.12 -2.69 4.22
C LEU A 92 -9.06 -1.83 4.91
N LEU A 93 -8.58 -0.79 4.23
CA LEU A 93 -7.51 0.07 4.72
C LEU A 93 -7.87 0.82 6.02
N PRO A 94 -9.08 1.42 6.19
CA PRO A 94 -9.38 2.17 7.41
C PRO A 94 -9.35 1.32 8.68
N PRO A 95 -9.97 0.11 8.75
CA PRO A 95 -9.84 -0.76 9.91
C PRO A 95 -8.41 -1.23 10.18
N ILE A 96 -7.63 -1.55 9.12
CA ILE A 96 -6.24 -2.02 9.26
C ILE A 96 -5.37 -0.94 9.91
N ILE A 97 -5.50 0.30 9.43
CA ILE A 97 -4.72 1.42 9.96
C ILE A 97 -5.21 1.80 11.36
N LEU A 98 -6.53 1.85 11.60
CA LEU A 98 -7.13 2.37 12.84
C LEU A 98 -7.01 1.41 14.04
N TYR A 99 -7.03 0.09 13.82
CA TYR A 99 -7.02 -0.90 14.92
C TYR A 99 -5.83 -0.75 15.88
N PRO A 100 -4.57 -0.65 15.40
CA PRO A 100 -3.43 -0.42 16.28
C PRO A 100 -3.46 0.93 17.03
N PHE A 101 -4.05 1.97 16.46
CA PHE A 101 -4.16 3.28 17.13
C PHE A 101 -4.99 3.21 18.41
N PHE A 102 -6.03 2.39 18.46
CA PHE A 102 -6.85 2.24 19.68
C PHE A 102 -6.08 1.57 20.82
N GLY A 103 -5.11 0.71 20.51
CA GLY A 103 -4.26 0.06 21.50
C GLY A 103 -3.08 0.91 21.99
N LEU A 104 -2.86 2.07 21.37
CA LEU A 104 -1.69 2.91 21.62
C LEU A 104 -1.86 3.76 22.89
N GLN A 105 -0.84 3.72 23.75
CA GLN A 105 -0.78 4.57 24.93
C GLN A 105 -0.28 5.98 24.53
N PRO A 106 -1.08 7.04 24.73
CA PRO A 106 -0.72 8.37 24.25
C PRO A 106 0.51 8.96 24.97
N LYS A 107 0.69 8.67 26.26
CA LYS A 107 1.81 9.24 27.05
C LYS A 107 3.20 8.85 26.50
N PRO A 108 3.55 7.56 26.32
CA PRO A 108 4.81 7.16 25.69
C PRO A 108 4.98 7.69 24.28
N PHE A 109 3.90 7.74 23.49
CA PHE A 109 3.95 8.23 22.11
C PHE A 109 4.31 9.71 22.03
N PHE A 110 3.61 10.57 22.78
CA PHE A 110 3.90 12.00 22.77
C PHE A 110 5.22 12.35 23.46
N SER A 111 5.67 11.55 24.44
CA SER A 111 7.00 11.71 25.04
C SER A 111 8.15 11.45 24.07
N ASN A 112 7.95 10.54 23.10
CA ASN A 112 8.95 10.15 22.11
C ASN A 112 8.70 10.78 20.71
N PHE A 113 7.76 11.71 20.60
CA PHE A 113 7.31 12.26 19.32
C PHE A 113 8.44 12.84 18.47
N GLY A 114 9.41 13.52 19.09
CA GLY A 114 10.57 14.07 18.37
C GLY A 114 11.43 12.99 17.71
N ALA A 115 11.65 11.87 18.40
CA ALA A 115 12.40 10.73 17.84
C ALA A 115 11.61 10.05 16.72
N ILE A 116 10.31 9.84 16.92
CA ILE A 116 9.38 9.29 15.92
C ILE A 116 9.45 10.12 14.62
N VAL A 117 9.27 11.44 14.72
CA VAL A 117 9.30 12.34 13.55
C VAL A 117 10.67 12.32 12.87
N THR A 118 11.76 12.29 13.64
CA THR A 118 13.12 12.27 13.09
C THR A 118 13.37 10.99 12.29
N PHE A 119 13.01 9.82 12.83
CA PHE A 119 13.18 8.55 12.14
C PHE A 119 12.22 8.43 10.94
N ALA A 120 10.96 8.81 11.10
CA ALA A 120 9.97 8.70 10.03
C ALA A 120 10.22 9.66 8.86
N ILE A 121 10.64 10.90 9.11
CA ILE A 121 10.86 11.87 8.02
C ILE A 121 12.29 11.72 7.50
N GLY A 122 13.27 11.84 8.39
CA GLY A 122 14.69 11.82 8.02
C GLY A 122 15.14 10.43 7.58
N GLY A 123 14.78 9.40 8.33
CA GLY A 123 15.14 8.01 8.01
C GLY A 123 14.55 7.57 6.69
N THR A 124 13.26 7.79 6.46
CA THR A 124 12.60 7.48 5.18
C THR A 124 13.20 8.25 4.03
N PHE A 125 13.39 9.56 4.16
CA PHE A 125 13.98 10.37 3.08
C PHE A 125 15.36 9.83 2.67
N ILE A 126 16.23 9.55 3.65
CA ILE A 126 17.55 8.99 3.42
C ILE A 126 17.42 7.61 2.76
N ALA A 127 16.54 6.73 3.28
CA ALA A 127 16.31 5.41 2.73
C ALA A 127 15.82 5.47 1.27
N SER A 128 14.90 6.37 0.93
CA SER A 128 14.40 6.55 -0.42
C SER A 128 15.51 6.99 -1.38
N VAL A 129 16.30 8.00 -0.98
CA VAL A 129 17.39 8.54 -1.81
C VAL A 129 18.50 7.51 -2.01
N VAL A 130 18.94 6.85 -0.94
CA VAL A 130 20.00 5.83 -1.01
C VAL A 130 19.54 4.65 -1.88
N THR A 131 18.33 4.14 -1.65
CA THR A 131 17.78 3.04 -2.45
C THR A 131 17.65 3.43 -3.92
N GLY A 132 17.15 4.63 -4.22
CA GLY A 132 17.03 5.12 -5.60
C GLY A 132 18.39 5.27 -6.29
N ILE A 133 19.41 5.78 -5.59
CA ILE A 133 20.77 5.87 -6.12
C ILE A 133 21.34 4.46 -6.38
N LEU A 134 21.16 3.52 -5.46
CA LEU A 134 21.64 2.14 -5.62
C LEU A 134 21.01 1.46 -6.84
N VAL A 135 19.69 1.64 -7.05
CA VAL A 135 18.99 1.10 -8.23
C VAL A 135 19.49 1.76 -9.51
N TYR A 136 19.72 3.07 -9.51
CA TYR A 136 20.28 3.79 -10.66
C TYR A 136 21.69 3.30 -11.01
N LEU A 137 22.56 3.13 -10.01
CA LEU A 137 23.92 2.58 -10.20
C LEU A 137 23.87 1.12 -10.67
N GLY A 138 22.96 0.31 -10.13
CA GLY A 138 22.73 -1.06 -10.58
C GLY A 138 22.30 -1.13 -12.06
N GLY A 139 21.47 -0.18 -12.51
CA GLY A 139 21.10 -0.01 -13.91
C GLY A 139 22.27 0.41 -14.80
N LEU A 140 23.19 1.25 -14.30
CA LEU A 140 24.40 1.65 -15.02
C LEU A 140 25.42 0.51 -15.15
N MET A 141 25.50 -0.35 -14.14
CA MET A 141 26.35 -1.54 -14.11
C MET A 141 25.74 -2.76 -14.82
N TYR A 142 24.59 -2.61 -15.49
CA TYR A 142 23.83 -3.70 -16.15
C TYR A 142 23.39 -4.83 -15.21
N LEU A 143 23.34 -4.59 -13.89
CA LEU A 143 22.85 -5.55 -12.89
C LEU A 143 21.31 -5.53 -12.79
N THR A 144 20.69 -4.42 -13.21
CA THR A 144 19.24 -4.21 -13.19
C THR A 144 18.81 -3.49 -14.46
N TYR A 145 17.51 -3.48 -14.77
CA TYR A 145 16.96 -2.72 -15.89
C TYR A 145 17.30 -1.22 -15.75
N LYS A 146 17.72 -0.60 -16.85
CA LYS A 146 18.14 0.80 -16.87
C LYS A 146 16.92 1.72 -16.86
N LEU A 147 16.58 2.22 -15.68
CA LEU A 147 15.50 3.19 -15.47
C LEU A 147 16.02 4.64 -15.48
N PRO A 148 15.19 5.62 -15.86
CA PRO A 148 15.47 7.04 -15.60
C PRO A 148 15.69 7.31 -14.12
N PHE A 149 16.56 8.26 -13.79
CA PHE A 149 16.91 8.58 -12.39
C PHE A 149 15.68 8.90 -11.52
N VAL A 150 14.70 9.62 -12.06
CA VAL A 150 13.45 9.95 -11.36
C VAL A 150 12.65 8.69 -11.03
N GLU A 151 12.61 7.71 -11.93
CA GLU A 151 11.93 6.43 -11.69
C GLU A 151 12.65 5.59 -10.64
N CYS A 152 13.99 5.64 -10.60
CA CYS A 152 14.75 5.01 -9.52
C CYS A 152 14.43 5.66 -8.16
N LEU A 153 14.32 7.00 -8.09
CA LEU A 153 13.89 7.69 -6.86
C LEU A 153 12.45 7.39 -6.48
N MET A 154 11.54 7.26 -7.45
CA MET A 154 10.17 6.81 -7.22
C MET A 154 10.15 5.40 -6.61
N PHE A 155 10.95 4.48 -7.15
CA PHE A 155 11.11 3.14 -6.60
C PHE A 155 11.67 3.17 -5.18
N GLY A 156 12.71 3.98 -4.93
CA GLY A 156 13.26 4.17 -3.59
C GLY A 156 12.21 4.68 -2.59
N ALA A 157 11.36 5.63 -2.99
CA ALA A 157 10.26 6.12 -2.17
C ALA A 157 9.20 5.06 -1.87
N LEU A 158 8.85 4.22 -2.84
CA LEU A 158 7.86 3.15 -2.63
C LEU A 158 8.36 2.08 -1.66
N ILE A 159 9.64 1.72 -1.72
CA ILE A 159 10.22 0.65 -0.90
C ILE A 159 10.66 1.13 0.48
N SER A 160 10.78 2.45 0.71
CA SER A 160 11.17 2.98 2.01
C SER A 160 10.07 2.93 3.08
N ALA A 161 8.80 2.77 2.67
CA ALA A 161 7.69 2.58 3.58
C ALA A 161 7.79 1.23 4.31
N THR A 162 7.71 1.22 5.64
CA THR A 162 7.87 0.03 6.48
C THR A 162 6.55 -0.37 7.13
N ASP A 163 6.13 -1.62 6.93
CA ASP A 163 4.97 -2.18 7.61
C ASP A 163 5.36 -2.77 8.99
N PRO A 164 4.86 -2.21 10.11
CA PRO A 164 5.23 -2.66 11.45
C PRO A 164 4.33 -3.80 11.94
N VAL A 165 3.25 -4.17 11.23
CA VAL A 165 2.18 -5.03 11.77
C VAL A 165 2.72 -6.36 12.30
N THR A 166 3.60 -7.01 11.53
CA THR A 166 4.20 -8.29 11.95
C THR A 166 5.10 -8.09 13.18
N VAL A 167 5.94 -7.06 13.20
CA VAL A 167 6.86 -6.78 14.30
C VAL A 167 6.10 -6.42 15.58
N LEU A 168 5.07 -5.58 15.47
CA LEU A 168 4.24 -5.17 16.61
C LEU A 168 3.47 -6.34 17.21
N SER A 169 3.00 -7.28 16.38
CA SER A 169 2.33 -8.49 16.87
C SER A 169 3.25 -9.37 17.73
N ILE A 170 4.52 -9.50 17.32
CA ILE A 170 5.55 -10.23 18.08
C ILE A 170 5.92 -9.49 19.36
N PHE A 171 6.03 -8.16 19.31
CA PHE A 171 6.36 -7.35 20.48
C PHE A 171 5.32 -7.45 21.58
N GLN A 172 4.04 -7.54 21.21
CA GLN A 172 2.95 -7.77 22.16
C GLN A 172 3.02 -9.17 22.80
N GLU A 173 3.37 -10.21 22.03
CA GLU A 173 3.54 -11.57 22.56
C GLU A 173 4.74 -11.68 23.53
N LEU A 174 5.81 -10.93 23.25
CA LEU A 174 7.03 -10.91 24.07
C LEU A 174 6.96 -9.98 25.29
N GLY A 175 5.90 -9.18 25.44
CA GLY A 175 5.77 -8.21 26.55
C GLY A 175 6.75 -7.04 26.46
N THR A 176 6.92 -6.48 25.26
CA THR A 176 7.89 -5.42 24.97
C THR A 176 7.55 -4.07 25.63
N ASP A 177 8.57 -3.25 25.89
CA ASP A 177 8.44 -1.90 26.44
C ASP A 177 7.49 -1.02 25.60
N THR A 178 6.62 -0.27 26.29
CA THR A 178 5.60 0.57 25.65
C THR A 178 6.19 1.75 24.89
N ASN A 179 7.41 2.22 25.22
CA ASN A 179 8.09 3.25 24.44
C ASN A 179 8.58 2.69 23.11
N LEU A 180 9.14 1.47 23.10
CA LEU A 180 9.60 0.85 21.86
C LEU A 180 8.42 0.56 20.92
N TYR A 181 7.30 0.07 21.47
CA TYR A 181 6.06 -0.10 20.70
C TYR A 181 5.59 1.23 20.09
N ALA A 182 5.53 2.30 20.89
CA ALA A 182 5.10 3.61 20.43
C ALA A 182 6.05 4.21 19.37
N LEU A 183 7.36 3.98 19.51
CA LEU A 183 8.37 4.47 18.58
C LEU A 183 8.26 3.79 17.21
N VAL A 184 8.23 2.46 17.17
CA VAL A 184 8.12 1.68 15.93
C VAL A 184 6.78 1.92 15.25
N PHE A 185 5.69 1.92 16.02
CA PHE A 185 4.37 2.20 15.45
C PHE A 185 4.29 3.61 14.85
N GLY A 186 4.74 4.62 15.61
CA GLY A 186 4.70 6.00 15.14
C GLY A 186 5.60 6.26 13.94
N GLU A 187 6.78 5.63 13.91
CA GLU A 187 7.72 5.72 12.80
C GLU A 187 7.09 5.21 11.51
N SER A 188 6.57 3.98 11.51
CA SER A 188 5.90 3.37 10.36
C SER A 188 4.70 4.18 9.85
N VAL A 189 3.84 4.68 10.74
CA VAL A 189 2.67 5.49 10.34
C VAL A 189 3.10 6.77 9.60
N LEU A 190 4.08 7.49 10.13
CA LEU A 190 4.53 8.74 9.52
C LEU A 190 5.40 8.49 8.28
N ASN A 191 6.15 7.38 8.26
CA ASN A 191 6.94 6.92 7.12
C ASN A 191 6.05 6.71 5.89
N ASP A 192 4.88 6.07 6.03
CA ASP A 192 3.95 5.87 4.90
C ASP A 192 3.54 7.19 4.23
N ALA A 193 3.20 8.21 5.04
CA ALA A 193 2.85 9.53 4.53
C ALA A 193 4.04 10.21 3.83
N MET A 194 5.24 10.06 4.39
CA MET A 194 6.50 10.58 3.85
C MET A 194 6.83 9.92 2.49
N ALA A 195 6.78 8.59 2.42
CA ALA A 195 7.00 7.79 1.22
C ALA A 195 6.02 8.16 0.09
N ILE A 196 4.72 8.25 0.39
CA ILE A 196 3.68 8.64 -0.59
C ILE A 196 3.92 10.07 -1.10
N SER A 197 4.29 11.00 -0.23
CA SER A 197 4.60 12.38 -0.63
C SER A 197 5.81 12.46 -1.58
N LEU A 198 6.88 11.72 -1.28
CA LEU A 198 8.05 11.63 -2.16
C LEU A 198 7.68 11.02 -3.51
N TYR A 199 6.97 9.89 -3.51
CA TYR A 199 6.54 9.24 -4.73
C TYR A 199 5.70 10.17 -5.60
N ARG A 200 4.71 10.86 -5.02
CA ARG A 200 3.84 11.79 -5.74
C ARG A 200 4.64 12.98 -6.30
N THR A 201 5.56 13.54 -5.52
CA THR A 201 6.44 14.61 -5.97
C THR A 201 7.26 14.17 -7.18
N MET A 202 7.93 13.02 -7.11
CA MET A 202 8.75 12.52 -8.21
C MET A 202 7.92 12.13 -9.44
N SER A 203 6.70 11.61 -9.24
CA SER A 203 5.74 11.36 -10.33
C SER A 203 5.32 12.65 -11.04
N LEU A 204 5.12 13.75 -10.29
CA LEU A 204 4.84 15.07 -10.85
C LEU A 204 6.04 15.63 -11.63
N VAL A 205 7.25 15.43 -11.13
CA VAL A 205 8.49 15.81 -11.85
C VAL A 205 8.59 15.05 -13.18
N ARG A 206 8.35 13.72 -13.17
CA ARG A 206 8.38 12.88 -14.37
C ARG A 206 7.33 13.27 -15.41
N SER A 207 6.11 13.59 -14.98
CA SER A 207 5.03 13.99 -15.91
C SER A 207 5.24 15.38 -16.55
N HIS A 208 6.00 16.26 -15.89
CA HIS A 208 6.23 17.65 -16.34
C HIS A 208 7.66 17.88 -16.87
N SER A 209 8.28 16.84 -17.44
CA SER A 209 9.68 16.80 -17.91
C SER A 209 10.08 17.85 -18.97
N SER A 210 9.18 18.75 -19.38
CA SER A 210 9.35 19.71 -20.47
C SER A 210 9.63 21.15 -20.03
N SER A 211 9.87 21.41 -18.74
CA SER A 211 10.28 22.74 -18.28
C SER A 211 11.38 22.60 -17.23
N GLU A 212 12.34 23.51 -17.26
CA GLU A 212 13.43 23.66 -16.28
C GLU A 212 12.87 23.80 -14.86
N GLN A 213 12.48 22.69 -14.26
CA GLN A 213 12.02 22.68 -12.87
C GLN A 213 13.24 22.91 -12.00
N ASN A 214 13.37 24.15 -11.55
CA ASN A 214 14.33 24.52 -10.52
C ASN A 214 14.18 23.56 -9.33
N PHE A 215 15.29 23.12 -8.76
CA PHE A 215 15.31 22.28 -7.55
C PHE A 215 14.43 22.87 -6.42
N PHE A 216 14.38 24.21 -6.34
CA PHE A 216 13.48 24.94 -5.44
C PHE A 216 11.99 24.61 -5.66
N MET A 217 11.53 24.52 -6.91
CA MET A 217 10.14 24.18 -7.24
C MET A 217 9.79 22.75 -6.82
N ILE A 218 10.75 21.81 -6.91
CA ILE A 218 10.57 20.44 -6.44
C ILE A 218 10.36 20.42 -4.91
N ILE A 219 11.17 21.19 -4.17
CA ILE A 219 11.00 21.34 -2.72
C ILE A 219 9.65 21.94 -2.38
N VAL A 220 9.22 22.99 -3.09
CA VAL A 220 7.91 23.61 -2.87
C VAL A 220 6.77 22.62 -3.12
N ARG A 221 6.80 21.87 -4.22
CA ARG A 221 5.79 20.85 -4.54
C ARG A 221 5.76 19.72 -3.51
N PHE A 222 6.93 19.33 -3.02
CA PHE A 222 7.05 18.36 -1.95
C PHE A 222 6.39 18.87 -0.66
N LEU A 223 6.73 20.08 -0.24
CA LEU A 223 6.14 20.72 0.95
C LEU A 223 4.63 20.89 0.79
N GLU A 224 4.16 21.33 -0.38
CA GLU A 224 2.73 21.45 -0.68
C GLU A 224 2.00 20.11 -0.54
N THR A 225 2.55 19.04 -1.11
CA THR A 225 1.95 17.71 -1.04
C THR A 225 1.96 17.16 0.39
N PHE A 226 3.10 17.27 1.08
CA PHE A 226 3.29 16.76 2.44
C PHE A 226 2.44 17.53 3.46
N VAL A 227 2.54 18.86 3.48
CA VAL A 227 1.79 19.71 4.42
C VAL A 227 0.30 19.72 4.06
N GLY A 228 -0.05 19.72 2.77
CA GLY A 228 -1.44 19.65 2.31
C GLY A 228 -2.15 18.39 2.77
N SER A 229 -1.53 17.23 2.57
CA SER A 229 -2.08 15.94 3.05
C SER A 229 -2.17 15.88 4.57
N MET A 230 -1.12 16.31 5.28
CA MET A 230 -1.11 16.29 6.75
C MET A 230 -2.14 17.25 7.36
N SER A 231 -2.25 18.47 6.84
CA SER A 231 -3.24 19.45 7.30
C SER A 231 -4.68 19.00 7.04
N SER A 232 -4.96 18.41 5.88
CA SER A 232 -6.27 17.82 5.58
C SER A 232 -6.61 16.69 6.56
N GLY A 233 -5.64 15.81 6.87
CA GLY A 233 -5.82 14.72 7.83
C GLY A 233 -6.12 15.23 9.24
N VAL A 234 -5.35 16.21 9.72
CA VAL A 234 -5.59 16.86 11.03
C VAL A 234 -6.96 17.54 11.06
N GLY A 235 -7.35 18.22 9.98
CA GLY A 235 -8.66 18.87 9.86
C GLY A 235 -9.81 17.88 10.01
N VAL A 236 -9.77 16.76 9.27
CA VAL A 236 -10.79 15.69 9.36
C VAL A 236 -10.79 15.01 10.73
N GLY A 237 -9.62 14.77 11.32
CA GLY A 237 -9.51 14.21 12.66
C GLY A 237 -10.12 15.12 13.72
N PHE A 238 -9.85 16.43 13.65
CA PHE A 238 -10.39 17.41 14.58
C PHE A 238 -11.91 17.56 14.44
N THR A 239 -12.43 17.61 13.22
CA THR A 239 -13.88 17.68 12.99
C THR A 239 -14.59 16.42 13.49
N SER A 240 -14.01 15.24 13.26
CA SER A 240 -14.53 13.98 13.78
C SER A 240 -14.54 13.94 15.32
N ALA A 241 -13.47 14.40 15.96
CA ALA A 241 -13.38 14.50 17.41
C ALA A 241 -14.41 15.50 17.99
N LEU A 242 -14.58 16.65 17.34
CA LEU A 242 -15.58 17.65 17.72
C LEU A 242 -17.01 17.10 17.59
N ILE A 243 -17.32 16.40 16.50
CA ILE A 243 -18.63 15.77 16.31
C ILE A 243 -18.89 14.73 17.40
N SER A 244 -17.90 13.88 17.72
CA SER A 244 -18.04 12.92 18.83
C SER A 244 -18.29 13.61 20.16
N TYR A 245 -17.56 14.69 20.46
CA TYR A 245 -17.72 15.45 21.71
C TYR A 245 -19.07 16.18 21.80
N LEU A 246 -19.67 16.58 20.67
CA LEU A 246 -20.98 17.24 20.66
C LEU A 246 -22.14 16.25 20.68
N THR A 247 -21.90 15.00 20.25
CA THR A 247 -22.95 13.97 20.15
C THR A 247 -23.06 13.13 21.43
N PHE A 248 -21.99 13.05 22.23
CA PHE A 248 -21.91 12.28 23.48
C PHE A 248 -21.47 13.16 24.65
#